data_AF-A0A286ISJ5-F1
#
_entry.id   AF-A0A286ISJ5-F1
#
_cell.length_a   1.000
_cell.length_b   1.000
_cell.length_c   1.000
_cell.angle_alpha   90.00
_cell.angle_beta   90.00
_cell.angle_gamma   90.00
#
_symmetry.space_group_name_H-M   'P 1'
#
loop_
_entity.id
_entity.type
_entity.pdbx_description
1 polymer ?
#
loop_
_entity_poly.entity_id
_entity_poly.type
_entity_poly.pdbx_seq_one_letter_code
_entity_poly.pdbx_strand_id
1 'polypeptide(L)'
;MERIGIERFLELRNQTVVLDVRSPGEYAHAHIPGAVSLPLFTNEERKVVGTAYKQASREEAIKIGLEYFGPRMRQVVEQVEALGAKEVLVHCWRGGMRSGAIAWLLDLYGFKVSLLDGGYKAYRNWVLRQIEQEYRFKIVGGYTGTAKTDLLYNLIKEEFPVIDLEGLASHKGSALGGIGMPPQPSQEHFENTLAMELARLKTEPFIILEDESQRIGNIQIPNAIYQKMKGSTVYFLDVPVEERLNYLVVEYGKLPIEELKNAILRIQKRLGGLETKNALSHLDENNLKACFEILLRYYDKWYLKGLLSKSKYLKIETKSVDIVINTQLLKSNFITEQE
;
A
#
# COMPACT_ATOMS: atom_id res chain seq x y z
N MET A 1 30.04 16.08 2.82
CA MET A 1 28.92 15.11 2.99
C MET A 1 28.54 14.87 4.45
N GLU A 2 27.30 15.20 4.80
CA GLU A 2 26.73 14.95 6.13
C GLU A 2 26.09 13.55 6.22
N ARG A 3 26.15 12.91 7.38
CA ARG A 3 25.36 11.70 7.69
C ARG A 3 24.27 12.08 8.68
N ILE A 4 23.02 11.80 8.32
CA ILE A 4 21.86 12.18 9.12
C ILE A 4 21.07 10.95 9.58
N GLY A 5 20.50 11.03 10.78
CA GLY A 5 19.61 10.01 11.33
C GLY A 5 18.28 9.92 10.58
N ILE A 6 17.50 8.88 10.85
CA ILE A 6 16.29 8.58 10.09
C ILE A 6 15.19 9.63 10.26
N GLU A 7 15.03 10.18 11.47
CA GLU A 7 14.03 11.19 11.77
C GLU A 7 14.30 12.47 10.94
N ARG A 8 15.54 12.98 11.00
CA ARG A 8 15.96 14.13 10.19
C ARG A 8 15.89 13.87 8.68
N PHE A 9 16.21 12.65 8.26
CA PHE A 9 16.11 12.25 6.87
C PHE A 9 14.67 12.31 6.35
N LEU A 10 13.70 11.82 7.13
CA LEU A 10 12.29 11.85 6.75
C LEU A 10 11.71 13.27 6.74
N GLU A 11 12.15 14.16 7.63
CA GLU A 11 11.81 15.59 7.57
C GLU A 11 12.26 16.22 6.25
N LEU A 12 13.53 16.04 5.89
CA LEU A 12 14.13 16.63 4.70
C LEU A 12 13.59 16.02 3.40
N ARG A 13 13.17 14.75 3.41
CA ARG A 13 12.59 14.07 2.24
C ARG A 13 11.41 14.84 1.63
N ASN A 14 10.64 15.57 2.43
CA ASN A 14 9.47 16.30 1.94
C ASN A 14 9.84 17.56 1.12
N GLN A 15 11.11 17.96 1.13
CA GLN A 15 11.61 19.18 0.48
C GLN A 15 12.69 18.89 -0.57
N THR A 16 13.20 17.65 -0.59
CA THR A 16 14.44 17.30 -1.27
C THR A 16 14.32 15.92 -1.92
N VAL A 17 14.96 15.76 -3.09
CA VAL A 17 14.99 14.49 -3.80
C VAL A 17 15.74 13.43 -2.98
N VAL A 18 15.11 12.26 -2.83
CA VAL A 18 15.73 11.07 -2.24
C VAL A 18 16.20 10.14 -3.35
N LEU A 19 17.47 9.76 -3.33
CA LEU A 19 18.11 8.86 -4.27
C LEU A 19 18.39 7.50 -3.62
N ASP A 20 17.78 6.45 -4.14
CA ASP A 20 18.06 5.07 -3.76
C ASP A 20 19.08 4.47 -4.73
N VAL A 21 20.29 4.22 -4.23
CA VAL A 21 21.41 3.74 -5.06
C VAL A 21 21.58 2.22 -5.01
N ARG A 22 20.60 1.50 -4.46
CA ARG A 22 20.53 0.03 -4.52
C ARG A 22 20.27 -0.45 -5.95
N SER A 23 20.41 -1.76 -6.19
CA SER A 23 20.16 -2.29 -7.53
C SER A 23 18.68 -2.18 -7.92
N PRO A 24 18.33 -2.22 -9.22
CA PRO A 24 16.94 -2.12 -9.67
C PRO A 24 16.01 -3.15 -9.02
N GLY A 25 16.48 -4.37 -8.80
CA GLY A 25 15.71 -5.42 -8.12
C GLY A 25 15.49 -5.14 -6.63
N GLU A 26 16.48 -4.58 -5.93
CA GLU A 26 16.32 -4.15 -4.53
C GLU A 26 15.25 -3.03 -4.43
N TYR A 27 15.27 -2.06 -5.36
CA TYR A 27 14.33 -0.93 -5.41
C TYR A 27 12.91 -1.38 -5.77
N ALA A 28 12.76 -2.22 -6.81
CA ALA A 28 11.48 -2.73 -7.28
C ALA A 28 10.79 -3.62 -6.24
N HIS A 29 11.56 -4.37 -5.44
CA HIS A 29 11.00 -5.15 -4.33
C HIS A 29 10.36 -4.22 -3.30
N ALA A 30 11.10 -3.23 -2.80
CA ALA A 30 10.59 -2.21 -1.89
C ALA A 30 11.60 -1.08 -1.75
N HIS A 31 11.13 0.16 -1.67
CA HIS A 31 11.93 1.37 -1.47
C HIS A 31 11.24 2.33 -0.51
N ILE A 32 11.96 3.36 -0.05
CA ILE A 32 11.38 4.48 0.69
C ILE A 32 10.38 5.15 -0.25
N PRO A 33 9.09 5.29 0.08
CA PRO A 33 8.11 5.89 -0.82
C PRO A 33 8.61 7.24 -1.34
N GLY A 34 8.40 7.54 -2.62
CA GLY A 34 8.86 8.79 -3.26
C GLY A 34 10.38 8.92 -3.47
N ALA A 35 11.19 7.91 -3.15
CA ALA A 35 12.58 7.88 -3.60
C ALA A 35 12.66 7.68 -5.13
N VAL A 36 13.75 8.17 -5.73
CA VAL A 36 14.10 7.99 -7.14
C VAL A 36 15.22 6.95 -7.22
N SER A 37 15.07 5.97 -8.11
CA SER A 37 16.10 4.95 -8.34
C SER A 37 17.30 5.55 -9.09
N LEU A 38 18.48 5.47 -8.49
CA LEU A 38 19.77 5.89 -9.09
C LEU A 38 20.83 4.80 -8.83
N PRO A 39 20.66 3.60 -9.43
CA PRO A 39 21.41 2.42 -9.04
C PRO A 39 22.91 2.60 -9.30
N LEU A 40 23.74 2.36 -8.29
CA LEU A 40 25.20 2.31 -8.48
C LEU A 40 25.61 1.10 -9.35
N PHE A 41 24.85 0.01 -9.26
CA PHE A 41 25.11 -1.25 -9.95
C PHE A 41 23.80 -1.82 -10.51
N THR A 42 23.88 -2.51 -11.66
CA THR A 42 22.82 -3.41 -12.13
C THR A 42 22.66 -4.59 -11.15
N ASN A 43 21.63 -5.42 -11.35
CA ASN A 43 21.42 -6.60 -10.50
C ASN A 43 22.59 -7.60 -10.61
N GLU A 44 23.11 -7.78 -11.81
CA GLU A 44 24.21 -8.67 -12.15
C GLU A 44 25.53 -8.14 -11.57
N GLU A 45 25.84 -6.87 -11.80
CA GLU A 45 27.02 -6.20 -11.24
C GLU A 45 26.99 -6.24 -9.71
N ARG A 46 25.81 -5.96 -9.12
CA ARG A 46 25.61 -6.02 -7.66
C ARG A 46 25.89 -7.42 -7.11
N LYS A 47 25.51 -8.47 -7.85
CA LYS A 47 25.80 -9.86 -7.49
C LYS A 47 27.31 -10.14 -7.54
N VAL A 48 28.00 -9.73 -8.61
CA VAL A 48 29.45 -9.92 -8.75
C VAL A 48 30.22 -9.21 -7.63
N VAL A 49 30.00 -7.91 -7.44
CA VAL A 49 30.65 -7.12 -6.39
C VAL A 49 30.33 -7.67 -5.00
N GLY A 50 29.08 -8.10 -4.80
CA GLY A 50 28.64 -8.71 -3.54
C GLY A 50 29.33 -10.03 -3.21
N THR A 51 29.55 -10.86 -4.22
CA THR A 51 30.26 -12.14 -4.10
C THR A 51 31.74 -11.88 -3.80
N ALA A 52 32.40 -11.00 -4.55
CA ALA A 52 33.79 -10.62 -4.31
C ALA A 52 34.00 -10.09 -2.89
N TYR A 53 33.09 -9.22 -2.40
CA TYR A 53 33.18 -8.67 -1.04
C TYR A 53 33.09 -9.75 0.05
N LYS A 54 32.33 -10.81 -0.18
CA LYS A 54 32.15 -11.91 0.78
C LYS A 54 33.22 -13.00 0.68
N GLN A 55 33.68 -13.30 -0.54
CA GLN A 55 34.48 -14.50 -0.82
C GLN A 55 35.94 -14.20 -1.14
N ALA A 56 36.27 -12.98 -1.58
CA ALA A 56 37.64 -12.55 -1.84
C ALA A 56 38.08 -11.57 -0.76
N SER A 57 38.11 -10.27 -1.06
CA SER A 57 38.43 -9.21 -0.10
C SER A 57 37.63 -7.95 -0.37
N ARG A 58 37.62 -7.05 0.62
CA ARG A 58 37.02 -5.73 0.48
C ARG A 58 37.68 -4.95 -0.66
N GLU A 59 39.00 -4.97 -0.74
CA GLU A 59 39.81 -4.26 -1.73
C GLU A 59 39.50 -4.75 -3.15
N GLU A 60 39.35 -6.06 -3.33
CA GLU A 60 39.03 -6.64 -4.64
C GLU A 60 37.62 -6.24 -5.10
N ALA A 61 36.65 -6.29 -4.19
CA ALA A 61 35.28 -5.84 -4.48
C ALA A 61 35.22 -4.35 -4.86
N ILE A 62 36.09 -3.51 -4.27
CA ILE A 62 36.20 -2.10 -4.63
C ILE A 62 36.73 -1.95 -6.06
N LYS A 63 37.79 -2.68 -6.44
CA LYS A 63 38.36 -2.61 -7.79
C LYS A 63 37.31 -2.97 -8.85
N ILE A 64 36.63 -4.09 -8.67
CA ILE A 64 35.53 -4.52 -9.56
C ILE A 64 34.41 -3.46 -9.58
N GLY A 65 34.07 -2.90 -8.42
CA GLY A 65 33.07 -1.83 -8.33
C GLY A 65 33.47 -0.56 -9.12
N LEU A 66 34.75 -0.20 -9.12
CA LEU A 66 35.28 0.94 -9.87
C LEU A 66 35.24 0.71 -11.38
N GLU A 67 35.50 -0.52 -11.84
CA GLU A 67 35.36 -0.88 -13.26
C GLU A 67 33.92 -0.68 -13.76
N TYR A 68 32.92 -1.01 -12.94
CA TYR A 68 31.51 -0.78 -13.27
C TYR A 68 31.06 0.67 -13.08
N PHE A 69 31.57 1.38 -12.07
CA PHE A 69 31.09 2.73 -11.74
C PHE A 69 31.77 3.82 -12.57
N GLY A 70 33.09 3.73 -12.78
CA GLY A 70 33.90 4.73 -13.47
C GLY A 70 33.31 5.19 -14.81
N PRO A 71 32.98 4.26 -15.73
CA PRO A 71 32.39 4.62 -17.03
C PRO A 71 31.03 5.33 -16.95
N ARG A 72 30.31 5.21 -15.83
CA ARG A 72 28.95 5.76 -15.63
C ARG A 72 28.91 7.05 -14.80
N MET A 73 30.05 7.51 -14.26
CA MET A 73 30.08 8.66 -13.35
C MET A 73 29.45 9.91 -13.97
N ARG A 74 29.82 10.25 -15.22
CA ARG A 74 29.24 11.38 -15.94
C ARG A 74 27.71 11.28 -16.04
N GLN A 75 27.20 10.11 -16.44
CA GLN A 75 25.77 9.88 -16.60
C GLN A 75 25.01 10.03 -15.28
N VAL A 76 25.59 9.60 -14.16
CA VAL A 76 24.99 9.75 -12.82
C VAL A 76 24.81 11.23 -12.47
N VAL A 77 25.80 12.07 -12.76
CA VAL A 77 25.70 13.53 -12.53
C VAL A 77 24.60 14.14 -13.40
N GLU A 78 24.61 13.87 -14.70
CA GLU A 78 23.61 14.39 -15.65
C GLU A 78 22.18 13.96 -15.26
N GLN A 79 22.00 12.73 -14.74
CA GLN A 79 20.71 12.27 -14.25
C GLN A 79 20.22 13.07 -13.04
N VAL A 80 21.10 13.42 -12.09
CA VAL A 80 20.72 14.21 -10.92
C VAL A 80 20.47 15.68 -11.30
N GLU A 81 21.24 16.24 -12.23
CA GLU A 81 20.98 17.58 -12.78
C GLU A 81 19.59 17.68 -13.43
N ALA A 82 19.19 16.65 -14.19
CA ALA A 82 17.88 16.60 -14.84
C ALA A 82 16.71 16.59 -13.85
N LEU A 83 16.94 16.23 -12.58
CA LEU A 83 15.93 16.32 -11.51
C LEU A 83 15.78 17.76 -10.97
N GLY A 84 16.65 18.70 -11.39
CA GLY A 84 16.64 20.09 -10.93
C GLY A 84 17.02 20.27 -9.45
N ALA A 85 17.59 19.25 -8.82
CA ALA A 85 17.91 19.23 -7.41
C ALA A 85 19.26 19.91 -7.14
N LYS A 86 19.32 20.83 -6.16
CA LYS A 86 20.59 21.39 -5.65
C LYS A 86 21.08 20.66 -4.40
N GLU A 87 20.14 20.08 -3.67
CA GLU A 87 20.38 19.24 -2.50
C GLU A 87 19.75 17.87 -2.75
N VAL A 88 20.42 16.80 -2.33
CA VAL A 88 19.93 15.43 -2.48
C VAL A 88 20.18 14.62 -1.22
N LEU A 89 19.22 13.76 -0.92
CA LEU A 89 19.32 12.75 0.13
C LEU A 89 19.70 11.42 -0.53
N VAL A 90 20.74 10.74 -0.06
CA VAL A 90 21.23 9.50 -0.68
C VAL A 90 21.21 8.36 0.31
N HIS A 91 20.71 7.20 -0.11
CA HIS A 91 20.84 5.98 0.69
C HIS A 91 21.15 4.75 -0.16
N CYS A 92 21.74 3.75 0.50
CA CYS A 92 21.81 2.39 0.00
C CYS A 92 21.23 1.46 1.07
N TRP A 93 21.51 0.15 1.01
CA TRP A 93 21.00 -0.79 2.00
C TRP A 93 21.40 -0.47 3.45
N ARG A 94 22.66 -0.08 3.69
CA ARG A 94 23.24 0.14 5.04
C ARG A 94 23.92 1.48 5.25
N GLY A 95 23.77 2.45 4.33
CA GLY A 95 24.47 3.74 4.43
C GLY A 95 26.00 3.61 4.33
N GLY A 96 26.48 2.58 3.63
CA GLY A 96 27.91 2.25 3.52
C GLY A 96 28.55 2.79 2.24
N MET A 97 29.49 2.02 1.68
CA MET A 97 30.33 2.45 0.55
C MET A 97 29.54 2.77 -0.73
N ARG A 98 28.41 2.09 -0.99
CA ARG A 98 27.61 2.32 -2.22
C ARG A 98 27.04 3.74 -2.26
N SER A 99 26.29 4.13 -1.23
CA SER A 99 25.80 5.51 -1.09
C SER A 99 26.94 6.50 -0.91
N GLY A 100 28.04 6.10 -0.25
CA GLY A 100 29.23 6.93 -0.11
C GLY A 100 29.90 7.30 -1.45
N ALA A 101 30.00 6.35 -2.39
CA ALA A 101 30.61 6.57 -3.69
C ALA A 101 29.78 7.54 -4.56
N ILE A 102 28.45 7.34 -4.60
CA ILE A 102 27.55 8.27 -5.30
C ILE A 102 27.57 9.65 -4.65
N ALA A 103 27.48 9.69 -3.32
CA ALA A 103 27.50 10.96 -2.61
C ALA A 103 28.82 11.72 -2.83
N TRP A 104 29.97 11.02 -2.84
CA TRP A 104 31.27 11.65 -3.12
C TRP A 104 31.32 12.27 -4.50
N LEU A 105 30.84 11.56 -5.52
CA LEU A 105 30.80 12.07 -6.89
C LEU A 105 29.92 13.31 -7.00
N LEU A 106 28.74 13.28 -6.39
CA LEU A 106 27.79 14.39 -6.43
C LEU A 106 28.28 15.60 -5.62
N ASP A 107 28.88 15.37 -4.45
CA ASP A 107 29.51 16.41 -3.61
C ASP A 107 30.70 17.06 -4.34
N LEU A 108 31.54 16.25 -5.03
CA LEU A 108 32.64 16.73 -5.87
C LEU A 108 32.15 17.62 -7.02
N TYR A 109 31.02 17.27 -7.65
CA TYR A 109 30.44 18.07 -8.72
C TYR A 109 29.83 19.40 -8.22
N GLY A 110 29.32 19.41 -6.99
CA GLY A 110 28.79 20.61 -6.32
C GLY A 110 27.37 20.48 -5.76
N PHE A 111 26.78 19.29 -5.74
CA PHE A 111 25.51 19.08 -5.05
C PHE A 111 25.72 19.08 -3.54
N LYS A 112 24.74 19.60 -2.78
CA LYS A 112 24.70 19.37 -1.33
C LYS A 112 24.14 17.98 -1.05
N VAL A 113 24.95 17.10 -0.45
CA VAL A 113 24.58 15.70 -0.24
C VAL A 113 24.53 15.30 1.23
N SER A 114 23.39 14.73 1.63
CA SER A 114 23.20 14.12 2.95
C SER A 114 22.88 12.63 2.82
N LEU A 115 23.59 11.79 3.59
CA LEU A 115 23.39 10.35 3.57
C LEU A 115 22.51 9.88 4.72
N LEU A 116 21.60 8.95 4.46
CA LEU A 116 20.89 8.24 5.53
C LEU A 116 21.87 7.33 6.29
N ASP A 117 22.11 7.66 7.56
CA ASP A 117 22.90 6.79 8.42
C ASP A 117 22.16 5.46 8.67
N GLY A 118 22.90 4.35 8.57
CA GLY A 118 22.31 3.00 8.55
C GLY A 118 21.47 2.64 7.32
N GLY A 119 21.27 3.57 6.37
CA GLY A 119 20.60 3.35 5.08
C GLY A 119 19.17 2.84 5.17
N TYR A 120 18.72 2.15 4.12
CA TYR A 120 17.38 1.57 4.04
C TYR A 120 17.07 0.61 5.21
N LYS A 121 18.07 -0.05 5.80
CA LYS A 121 17.90 -0.84 7.03
C LYS A 121 17.43 0.03 8.20
N ALA A 122 17.98 1.23 8.38
CA ALA A 122 17.52 2.16 9.42
C ALA A 122 16.07 2.60 9.17
N TYR A 123 15.72 2.89 7.90
CA TYR A 123 14.34 3.16 7.50
C TYR A 123 13.40 1.98 7.80
N ARG A 124 13.78 0.75 7.47
CA ARG A 124 12.98 -0.45 7.79
C ARG A 124 12.76 -0.63 9.29
N ASN A 125 13.79 -0.39 10.10
CA ASN A 125 13.62 -0.40 11.55
C ASN A 125 12.65 0.70 12.03
N TRP A 126 12.67 1.88 11.41
CA TRP A 126 11.71 2.94 11.69
C TRP A 126 10.29 2.53 11.30
N VAL A 127 10.09 1.92 10.12
CA VAL A 127 8.78 1.40 9.67
C VAL A 127 8.20 0.41 10.68
N LEU A 128 8.99 -0.56 11.12
CA LEU A 128 8.55 -1.55 12.11
C LEU A 128 8.18 -0.89 13.44
N ARG A 129 8.97 0.08 13.93
CA ARG A 129 8.62 0.85 15.14
C ARG A 129 7.33 1.65 14.98
N GLN A 130 7.08 2.17 13.78
CA GLN A 130 5.90 2.99 13.49
C GLN A 130 4.62 2.15 13.47
N ILE A 131 4.68 0.93 12.95
CA ILE A 131 3.58 -0.06 12.97
C ILE A 131 3.20 -0.45 14.41
N GLU A 132 4.18 -0.51 15.31
CA GLU A 132 3.96 -0.88 16.72
C GLU A 132 3.37 0.26 17.57
N GLN A 133 3.41 1.52 17.11
CA GLN A 133 2.85 2.65 17.87
C GLN A 133 1.33 2.50 18.11
N GLU A 134 0.82 3.19 19.13
CA GLU A 134 -0.60 3.24 19.41
C GLU A 134 -1.34 4.20 18.48
N TYR A 135 -2.48 3.75 17.96
CA TYR A 135 -3.38 4.53 17.13
C TYR A 135 -4.82 4.24 17.53
N ARG A 136 -5.66 5.26 17.47
CA ARG A 136 -7.11 5.09 17.64
C ARG A 136 -7.71 4.95 16.26
N PHE A 137 -8.29 3.79 15.94
CA PHE A 137 -8.93 3.59 14.65
C PHE A 137 -10.45 3.74 14.75
N LYS A 138 -11.05 4.24 13.68
CA LYS A 138 -12.47 4.11 13.37
C LYS A 138 -12.59 3.30 12.09
N ILE A 139 -13.33 2.20 12.14
CA ILE A 139 -13.38 1.26 11.03
C ILE A 139 -14.66 1.49 10.23
N VAL A 140 -14.54 1.73 8.93
CA VAL A 140 -15.70 1.86 8.03
C VAL A 140 -15.99 0.48 7.44
N GLY A 141 -17.10 -0.10 7.89
CA GLY A 141 -17.60 -1.39 7.45
C GLY A 141 -18.80 -1.23 6.54
N GLY A 142 -19.15 -2.33 5.87
CA GLY A 142 -20.31 -2.41 5.00
C GLY A 142 -20.19 -3.61 4.09
N TYR A 143 -21.34 -4.11 3.63
CA TYR A 143 -21.39 -5.23 2.71
C TYR A 143 -20.72 -4.91 1.37
N THR A 144 -20.39 -5.95 0.60
CA THR A 144 -19.95 -5.80 -0.79
C THR A 144 -20.99 -5.02 -1.59
N GLY A 145 -20.52 -4.07 -2.41
CA GLY A 145 -21.37 -3.20 -3.24
C GLY A 145 -21.86 -1.92 -2.57
N THR A 146 -21.33 -1.57 -1.40
CA THR A 146 -21.68 -0.34 -0.65
C THR A 146 -20.88 0.91 -1.09
N ALA A 147 -20.11 0.82 -2.17
CA ALA A 147 -19.26 1.92 -2.67
C ALA A 147 -18.29 2.51 -1.61
N LYS A 148 -17.73 1.65 -0.73
CA LYS A 148 -16.84 2.06 0.37
C LYS A 148 -15.61 2.82 -0.12
N THR A 149 -14.98 2.35 -1.20
CA THR A 149 -13.80 2.99 -1.80
C THR A 149 -14.11 4.45 -2.19
N ASP A 150 -15.23 4.68 -2.89
CA ASP A 150 -15.67 6.03 -3.29
C ASP A 150 -15.97 6.93 -2.07
N LEU A 151 -16.56 6.35 -1.03
CA LEU A 151 -16.83 7.03 0.23
C LEU A 151 -15.55 7.45 0.97
N LEU A 152 -14.53 6.60 1.01
CA LEU A 152 -13.24 6.92 1.62
C LEU A 152 -12.51 8.02 0.83
N TYR A 153 -12.57 8.00 -0.50
CA TYR A 153 -12.05 9.10 -1.30
C TYR A 153 -12.78 10.41 -1.02
N ASN A 154 -14.09 10.38 -0.80
CA ASN A 154 -14.82 11.59 -0.44
C ASN A 154 -14.39 12.12 0.95
N LEU A 155 -14.17 11.23 1.92
CA LEU A 155 -13.62 11.62 3.23
C LEU A 155 -12.22 12.24 3.12
N ILE A 156 -11.34 11.67 2.30
CA ILE A 156 -10.00 12.23 2.05
C ILE A 156 -10.09 13.63 1.45
N LYS A 157 -11.02 13.86 0.49
CA LYS A 157 -11.27 15.18 -0.09
C LYS A 157 -11.79 16.20 0.93
N GLU A 158 -12.53 15.74 1.93
CA GLU A 158 -12.99 16.54 3.07
C GLU A 158 -11.96 16.60 4.22
N GLU A 159 -10.69 16.26 3.94
CA GLU A 159 -9.54 16.33 4.86
C GLU A 159 -9.67 15.46 6.13
N PHE A 160 -10.48 14.40 6.10
CA PHE A 160 -10.52 13.42 7.18
C PHE A 160 -9.26 12.54 7.20
N PRO A 161 -8.82 12.08 8.39
CA PRO A 161 -7.62 11.28 8.55
C PRO A 161 -7.86 9.81 8.14
N VAL A 162 -7.89 9.54 6.84
CA VAL A 162 -8.16 8.21 6.27
C VAL A 162 -6.86 7.55 5.77
N ILE A 163 -6.75 6.24 5.95
CA ILE A 163 -5.78 5.39 5.22
C ILE A 163 -6.56 4.37 4.39
N ASP A 164 -6.38 4.44 3.07
CA ASP A 164 -6.94 3.53 2.05
C ASP A 164 -6.08 2.25 1.96
N LEU A 165 -6.44 1.21 2.72
CA LEU A 165 -5.65 -0.02 2.80
C LEU A 165 -5.72 -0.83 1.50
N GLU A 166 -6.88 -0.86 0.84
CA GLU A 166 -7.09 -1.46 -0.47
C GLU A 166 -6.21 -0.78 -1.54
N GLY A 167 -6.16 0.56 -1.54
CA GLY A 167 -5.31 1.37 -2.40
C GLY A 167 -3.83 1.12 -2.15
N LEU A 168 -3.40 1.06 -0.87
CA LEU A 168 -2.02 0.70 -0.53
C LEU A 168 -1.65 -0.72 -0.97
N ALA A 169 -2.61 -1.65 -0.99
CA ALA A 169 -2.43 -3.03 -1.41
C ALA A 169 -2.66 -3.28 -2.91
N SER A 170 -3.08 -2.26 -3.68
CA SER A 170 -3.55 -2.36 -5.06
C SER A 170 -4.62 -3.44 -5.24
N HIS A 171 -5.60 -3.55 -4.33
CA HIS A 171 -6.59 -4.63 -4.38
C HIS A 171 -7.88 -4.32 -3.58
N LYS A 172 -9.06 -4.53 -4.18
CA LYS A 172 -10.37 -4.22 -3.58
C LYS A 172 -10.99 -5.30 -2.67
N GLY A 173 -10.20 -5.86 -1.75
CA GLY A 173 -10.68 -6.72 -0.63
C GLY A 173 -11.49 -8.00 -0.94
N SER A 174 -11.80 -8.30 -2.20
CA SER A 174 -12.78 -9.31 -2.62
C SER A 174 -12.21 -10.30 -3.64
N ALA A 175 -12.92 -11.39 -3.97
CA ALA A 175 -12.43 -12.33 -4.98
C ALA A 175 -12.32 -11.71 -6.37
N LEU A 176 -13.10 -10.66 -6.64
CA LEU A 176 -13.05 -9.86 -7.86
C LEU A 176 -12.05 -8.68 -7.74
N GLY A 177 -11.52 -8.43 -6.54
CA GLY A 177 -10.86 -7.17 -6.20
C GLY A 177 -9.49 -6.95 -6.82
N GLY A 178 -8.87 -7.98 -7.42
CA GLY A 178 -7.65 -7.84 -8.20
C GLY A 178 -7.87 -7.60 -9.70
N ILE A 179 -9.11 -7.72 -10.20
CA ILE A 179 -9.39 -7.54 -11.63
C ILE A 179 -9.26 -6.06 -11.98
N GLY A 180 -8.49 -5.76 -13.03
CA GLY A 180 -8.25 -4.39 -13.49
C GLY A 180 -7.38 -3.54 -12.56
N MET A 181 -6.77 -4.12 -11.52
CA MET A 181 -5.87 -3.42 -10.61
C MET A 181 -4.40 -3.56 -11.05
N PRO A 182 -3.52 -2.62 -10.69
CA PRO A 182 -2.08 -2.80 -10.82
C PRO A 182 -1.57 -4.03 -10.05
N PRO A 183 -0.37 -4.54 -10.36
CA PRO A 183 0.26 -5.58 -9.55
C PRO A 183 0.33 -5.15 -8.07
N GLN A 184 -0.02 -6.08 -7.18
CA GLN A 184 0.13 -5.82 -5.75
C GLN A 184 1.61 -5.57 -5.41
N PRO A 185 1.88 -4.68 -4.45
CA PRO A 185 3.25 -4.45 -3.99
C PRO A 185 3.81 -5.69 -3.30
N SER A 186 5.10 -5.67 -2.97
CA SER A 186 5.61 -6.63 -2.00
C SER A 186 5.04 -6.33 -0.60
N GLN A 187 5.04 -7.33 0.27
CA GLN A 187 4.70 -7.16 1.69
C GLN A 187 5.55 -6.06 2.35
N GLU A 188 6.85 -6.01 2.05
CA GLU A 188 7.75 -5.00 2.61
C GLU A 188 7.40 -3.59 2.13
N HIS A 189 7.01 -3.43 0.85
CA HIS A 189 6.64 -2.13 0.30
C HIS A 189 5.28 -1.66 0.81
N PHE A 190 4.31 -2.57 0.98
CA PHE A 190 3.04 -2.26 1.66
C PHE A 190 3.28 -1.73 3.08
N GLU A 191 4.16 -2.38 3.85
CA GLU A 191 4.52 -1.90 5.19
C GLU A 191 5.20 -0.52 5.15
N ASN A 192 6.04 -0.26 4.15
CA ASN A 192 6.67 1.05 3.97
C ASN A 192 5.64 2.16 3.76
N THR A 193 4.67 1.95 2.86
CA THR A 193 3.66 2.95 2.55
C THR A 193 2.69 3.13 3.72
N LEU A 194 2.26 2.03 4.35
CA LEU A 194 1.41 2.05 5.54
C LEU A 194 2.05 2.83 6.69
N ALA A 195 3.34 2.59 6.99
CA ALA A 195 4.02 3.31 8.06
C ALA A 195 4.17 4.81 7.77
N MET A 196 4.35 5.21 6.51
CA MET A 196 4.37 6.62 6.12
C MET A 196 3.02 7.29 6.36
N GLU A 197 1.91 6.64 5.98
CA GLU A 197 0.56 7.16 6.25
C GLU A 197 0.25 7.25 7.74
N LEU A 198 0.61 6.22 8.52
CA LEU A 198 0.48 6.23 9.97
C LEU A 198 1.29 7.35 10.63
N ALA A 199 2.51 7.61 10.14
CA ALA A 199 3.34 8.72 10.63
C ALA A 199 2.75 10.08 10.29
N ARG A 200 2.20 10.24 9.08
CA ARG A 200 1.53 11.46 8.65
C ARG A 200 0.34 11.81 9.53
N LEU A 201 -0.44 10.82 9.94
CA LEU A 201 -1.66 10.99 10.74
C LEU A 201 -1.47 10.78 12.25
N LYS A 202 -0.22 10.71 12.74
CA LYS A 202 0.07 10.36 14.14
C LYS A 202 -0.56 11.31 15.17
N THR A 203 -0.72 12.58 14.81
CA THR A 203 -1.26 13.63 15.70
C THR A 203 -2.79 13.72 15.64
N GLU A 204 -3.43 12.97 14.75
CA GLU A 204 -4.88 12.98 14.60
C GLU A 204 -5.55 12.25 15.77
N PRO A 205 -6.73 12.70 16.22
CA PRO A 205 -7.43 12.08 17.35
C PRO A 205 -7.87 10.64 17.04
N PHE A 206 -8.05 10.33 15.76
CA PHE A 206 -8.32 8.99 15.24
C PHE A 206 -7.89 8.88 13.77
N ILE A 207 -7.78 7.65 13.27
CA ILE A 207 -7.53 7.34 11.87
C ILE A 207 -8.65 6.43 11.36
N ILE A 208 -9.20 6.74 10.20
CA ILE A 208 -10.25 5.97 9.55
C ILE A 208 -9.62 4.90 8.65
N LEU A 209 -10.05 3.64 8.82
CA LEU A 209 -9.61 2.50 8.02
C LEU A 209 -10.81 1.73 7.45
N GLU A 210 -10.56 0.96 6.40
CA GLU A 210 -11.50 -0.03 5.86
C GLU A 210 -11.66 -1.23 6.81
N ASP A 211 -12.87 -1.80 6.88
CA ASP A 211 -13.12 -3.09 7.57
C ASP A 211 -12.59 -4.27 6.75
N GLU A 212 -11.28 -4.33 6.57
CA GLU A 212 -10.61 -5.42 5.88
C GLU A 212 -10.30 -6.58 6.80
N SER A 213 -10.28 -7.78 6.20
CA SER A 213 -9.68 -8.94 6.87
C SER A 213 -8.18 -8.73 7.00
N GLN A 214 -7.50 -9.55 7.81
CA GLN A 214 -6.03 -9.43 7.93
C GLN A 214 -5.31 -9.55 6.58
N ARG A 215 -5.94 -10.15 5.57
CA ARG A 215 -5.34 -10.37 4.25
C ARG A 215 -6.13 -9.63 3.17
N ILE A 216 -5.44 -8.83 2.37
CA ILE A 216 -5.96 -8.11 1.19
C ILE A 216 -5.24 -8.66 -0.05
N GLY A 217 -5.91 -9.55 -0.79
CA GLY A 217 -5.25 -10.29 -1.88
C GLY A 217 -4.10 -11.16 -1.36
N ASN A 218 -2.86 -10.84 -1.70
CA ASN A 218 -1.64 -11.49 -1.18
C ASN A 218 -0.93 -10.68 -0.08
N ILE A 219 -1.39 -9.46 0.21
CA ILE A 219 -0.85 -8.61 1.26
C ILE A 219 -1.45 -9.00 2.60
N GLN A 220 -0.63 -8.99 3.64
CA GLN A 220 -1.05 -9.19 5.02
C GLN A 220 -0.90 -7.89 5.81
N ILE A 221 -1.99 -7.42 6.41
CA ILE A 221 -1.95 -6.31 7.37
C ILE A 221 -1.10 -6.76 8.58
N PRO A 222 -0.08 -5.96 8.99
CA PRO A 222 0.74 -6.27 10.16
C PRO A 222 -0.12 -6.59 11.38
N ASN A 223 0.23 -7.63 12.12
CA ASN A 223 -0.59 -8.12 13.22
C ASN A 223 -0.86 -7.03 14.28
N ALA A 224 0.14 -6.20 14.59
CA ALA A 224 -0.01 -5.08 15.54
C ALA A 224 -1.13 -4.11 15.12
N ILE A 225 -1.24 -3.78 13.82
CA ILE A 225 -2.32 -2.93 13.27
C ILE A 225 -3.64 -3.69 13.26
N TYR A 226 -3.63 -4.95 12.80
CA TYR A 226 -4.86 -5.73 12.68
C TYR A 226 -5.54 -5.98 14.05
N GLN A 227 -4.78 -6.23 15.12
CA GLN A 227 -5.38 -6.36 16.46
C GLN A 227 -6.02 -5.05 16.93
N LYS A 228 -5.40 -3.89 16.64
CA LYS A 228 -5.97 -2.57 16.92
C LYS A 228 -7.26 -2.33 16.12
N MET A 229 -7.28 -2.70 14.84
CA MET A 229 -8.50 -2.67 14.01
C MET A 229 -9.63 -3.52 14.62
N LYS A 230 -9.32 -4.74 15.09
CA LYS A 230 -10.31 -5.62 15.73
C LYS A 230 -10.91 -5.06 17.02
N GLY A 231 -10.15 -4.27 17.76
CA GLY A 231 -10.61 -3.63 19.00
C GLY A 231 -11.35 -2.30 18.79
N SER A 232 -11.39 -1.79 17.57
CA SER A 232 -11.94 -0.48 17.23
C SER A 232 -13.42 -0.55 16.87
N THR A 233 -14.15 0.55 17.04
CA THR A 233 -15.58 0.64 16.65
C THR A 233 -15.71 0.52 15.13
N VAL A 234 -16.58 -0.39 14.69
CA VAL A 234 -16.96 -0.54 13.27
C VAL A 234 -18.23 0.24 12.99
N TYR A 235 -18.15 1.22 12.09
CA TYR A 235 -19.28 1.98 11.57
C TYR A 235 -19.77 1.29 10.30
N PHE A 236 -20.82 0.48 10.45
CA PHE A 236 -21.29 -0.43 9.42
C PHE A 236 -22.41 0.20 8.59
N LEU A 237 -22.10 0.48 7.32
CA LEU A 237 -23.07 0.98 6.35
C LEU A 237 -24.00 -0.15 5.90
N ASP A 238 -25.28 -0.05 6.25
CA ASP A 238 -26.32 -0.98 5.81
C ASP A 238 -27.06 -0.38 4.62
N VAL A 239 -26.57 -0.69 3.42
CA VAL A 239 -27.19 -0.33 2.14
C VAL A 239 -28.12 -1.45 1.66
N PRO A 240 -29.33 -1.13 1.18
CA PRO A 240 -30.26 -2.11 0.62
C PRO A 240 -29.63 -3.00 -0.46
N VAL A 241 -29.99 -4.28 -0.47
CA VAL A 241 -29.43 -5.29 -1.39
C VAL A 241 -29.56 -4.87 -2.86
N GLU A 242 -30.73 -4.34 -3.27
CA GLU A 242 -30.98 -3.92 -4.65
C GLU A 242 -30.04 -2.78 -5.09
N GLU A 243 -29.78 -1.81 -4.22
CA GLU A 243 -28.88 -0.68 -4.49
C GLU A 243 -27.43 -1.18 -4.67
N ARG A 244 -26.99 -2.09 -3.80
CA ARG A 244 -25.67 -2.73 -3.91
C ARG A 244 -25.55 -3.55 -5.19
N LEU A 245 -26.61 -4.26 -5.57
CA LEU A 245 -26.63 -5.07 -6.78
C LEU A 245 -26.53 -4.22 -8.04
N ASN A 246 -27.31 -3.13 -8.11
CA ASN A 246 -27.23 -2.17 -9.22
C ASN A 246 -25.84 -1.55 -9.33
N TYR A 247 -25.23 -1.17 -8.21
CA TYR A 247 -23.85 -0.67 -8.18
C TYR A 247 -22.85 -1.70 -8.71
N LEU A 248 -22.93 -2.96 -8.26
CA LEU A 248 -22.02 -4.02 -8.69
C LEU A 248 -22.13 -4.35 -10.18
N VAL A 249 -23.35 -4.34 -10.74
CA VAL A 249 -23.56 -4.56 -12.17
C VAL A 249 -22.87 -3.46 -12.99
N VAL A 250 -22.95 -2.19 -12.56
CA VAL A 250 -22.25 -1.09 -13.23
C VAL A 250 -20.73 -1.21 -13.07
N GLU A 251 -20.27 -1.50 -11.86
CA GLU A 251 -18.84 -1.49 -11.54
C GLU A 251 -18.09 -2.66 -12.16
N TYR A 252 -18.63 -3.87 -12.08
CA TYR A 252 -17.99 -5.09 -12.58
C TYR A 252 -18.49 -5.53 -13.96
N GLY A 253 -19.63 -5.03 -14.44
CA GLY A 253 -20.17 -5.39 -15.75
C GLY A 253 -19.36 -4.90 -16.94
N LYS A 254 -18.44 -3.94 -16.72
CA LYS A 254 -17.46 -3.47 -17.72
C LYS A 254 -16.24 -4.39 -17.86
N LEU A 255 -16.09 -5.40 -17.00
CA LEU A 255 -14.90 -6.25 -16.95
C LEU A 255 -15.02 -7.47 -17.89
N PRO A 256 -13.90 -8.04 -18.34
CA PRO A 256 -13.93 -9.24 -19.18
C PRO A 256 -14.60 -10.41 -18.47
N ILE A 257 -15.59 -11.04 -19.14
CA ILE A 257 -16.38 -12.15 -18.60
C ILE A 257 -15.47 -13.29 -18.10
N GLU A 258 -14.42 -13.63 -18.84
CA GLU A 258 -13.49 -14.70 -18.46
C GLU A 258 -12.73 -14.40 -17.16
N GLU A 259 -12.42 -13.14 -16.87
CA GLU A 259 -11.81 -12.76 -15.60
C GLU A 259 -12.78 -12.91 -14.43
N LEU A 260 -14.06 -12.54 -14.64
CA LEU A 260 -15.13 -12.76 -13.65
C LEU A 260 -15.32 -14.26 -13.37
N LYS A 261 -15.38 -15.10 -14.42
CA LYS A 261 -15.48 -16.56 -14.27
C LYS A 261 -14.33 -17.13 -13.46
N ASN A 262 -13.09 -16.77 -13.81
CA ASN A 262 -11.89 -17.20 -13.09
C ASN A 262 -11.94 -16.80 -11.61
N ALA A 263 -12.43 -15.60 -11.31
CA ALA A 263 -12.56 -15.14 -9.94
C ALA A 263 -13.64 -15.91 -9.14
N ILE A 264 -14.77 -16.27 -9.77
CA ILE A 264 -15.79 -17.14 -9.16
C ILE A 264 -15.23 -18.53 -8.89
N LEU A 265 -14.47 -19.10 -9.84
CA LEU A 265 -13.83 -20.40 -9.69
C LEU A 265 -12.85 -20.44 -8.50
N ARG A 266 -12.17 -19.34 -8.19
CA ARG A 266 -11.29 -19.25 -7.00
C ARG A 266 -12.05 -19.44 -5.69
N ILE A 267 -13.34 -19.10 -5.63
CA ILE A 267 -14.18 -19.24 -4.42
C ILE A 267 -15.13 -20.44 -4.47
N GLN A 268 -15.08 -21.28 -5.51
CA GLN A 268 -16.03 -22.38 -5.73
C GLN A 268 -16.24 -23.29 -4.51
N LYS A 269 -15.15 -23.59 -3.77
CA LYS A 269 -15.20 -24.47 -2.59
C LYS A 269 -16.05 -23.87 -1.46
N ARG A 270 -16.05 -22.54 -1.33
CA ARG A 270 -16.80 -21.82 -0.30
C ARG A 270 -18.18 -21.40 -0.79
N LEU A 271 -18.33 -21.13 -2.09
CA LEU A 271 -19.59 -20.78 -2.74
C LEU A 271 -20.52 -22.01 -2.86
N GLY A 272 -19.95 -23.19 -3.10
CA GLY A 272 -20.67 -24.44 -3.34
C GLY A 272 -20.83 -24.74 -4.83
N GLY A 273 -20.84 -26.03 -5.20
CA GLY A 273 -20.81 -26.46 -6.59
C GLY A 273 -22.04 -26.03 -7.41
N LEU A 274 -23.23 -26.06 -6.82
CA LEU A 274 -24.48 -25.64 -7.48
C LEU A 274 -24.47 -24.12 -7.75
N GLU A 275 -24.24 -23.31 -6.73
CA GLU A 275 -24.18 -21.85 -6.87
C GLU A 275 -23.05 -21.39 -7.80
N THR A 276 -21.91 -22.11 -7.80
CA THR A 276 -20.83 -21.86 -8.77
C THR A 276 -21.32 -22.10 -10.19
N LYS A 277 -21.99 -23.23 -10.46
CA LYS A 277 -22.52 -23.54 -11.80
C LYS A 277 -23.56 -22.51 -12.24
N ASN A 278 -24.48 -22.13 -11.34
CA ASN A 278 -25.51 -21.14 -11.63
C ASN A 278 -24.91 -19.76 -11.93
N ALA A 279 -23.96 -19.31 -11.11
CA ALA A 279 -23.30 -18.01 -11.31
C ALA A 279 -22.53 -17.95 -12.64
N LEU A 280 -21.86 -19.05 -13.03
CA LEU A 280 -21.17 -19.14 -14.32
C LEU A 280 -22.16 -19.15 -15.49
N SER A 281 -23.27 -19.90 -15.40
CA SER A 281 -24.34 -19.91 -16.42
C SER A 281 -24.93 -18.51 -16.64
N HIS A 282 -25.18 -17.78 -15.56
CA HIS A 282 -25.67 -16.41 -15.66
C HIS A 282 -24.66 -15.45 -16.31
N LEU A 283 -23.35 -15.65 -16.13
CA LEU A 283 -22.34 -14.89 -16.88
C LEU A 283 -22.35 -15.24 -18.38
N ASP A 284 -22.50 -16.52 -18.73
CA ASP A 284 -22.57 -16.97 -20.13
C ASP A 284 -23.80 -16.40 -20.85
N GLU A 285 -24.91 -16.24 -20.14
CA GLU A 285 -26.16 -15.65 -20.63
C GLU A 285 -26.17 -14.10 -20.56
N ASN A 286 -25.08 -13.47 -20.13
CA ASN A 286 -24.97 -12.04 -19.88
C ASN A 286 -26.00 -11.50 -18.85
N ASN A 287 -26.51 -12.37 -17.97
CA ASN A 287 -27.39 -12.02 -16.86
C ASN A 287 -26.57 -11.67 -15.60
N LEU A 288 -25.87 -10.54 -15.67
CA LEU A 288 -24.98 -10.08 -14.61
C LEU A 288 -25.69 -9.90 -13.26
N LYS A 289 -26.94 -9.42 -13.28
CA LYS A 289 -27.73 -9.18 -12.07
C LYS A 289 -27.93 -10.47 -11.29
N ALA A 290 -28.37 -11.55 -11.94
CA ALA A 290 -28.56 -12.85 -11.28
C ALA A 290 -27.23 -13.44 -10.78
N CYS A 291 -26.14 -13.27 -11.53
CA CYS A 291 -24.81 -13.69 -11.09
C CYS A 291 -24.39 -12.98 -9.79
N PHE A 292 -24.46 -11.65 -9.77
CA PHE A 292 -24.06 -10.86 -8.59
C PHE A 292 -24.97 -11.07 -7.39
N GLU A 293 -26.25 -11.39 -7.60
CA GLU A 293 -27.16 -11.76 -6.50
C GLU A 293 -26.65 -13.00 -5.74
N ILE A 294 -26.22 -14.05 -6.47
CA ILE A 294 -25.62 -15.24 -5.88
C ILE A 294 -24.36 -14.89 -5.09
N LEU A 295 -23.48 -14.07 -5.70
CA LEU A 295 -22.23 -13.65 -5.06
C LEU A 295 -22.48 -12.81 -3.81
N LEU A 296 -23.46 -11.90 -3.83
CA LEU A 296 -23.83 -11.08 -2.68
C LEU A 296 -24.27 -11.93 -1.50
N ARG A 297 -25.17 -12.92 -1.72
CA ARG A 297 -25.60 -13.84 -0.66
C ARG A 297 -24.41 -14.57 -0.02
N TYR A 298 -23.44 -14.98 -0.84
CA TYR A 298 -22.20 -15.58 -0.35
C TYR A 298 -21.38 -14.59 0.50
N TYR A 299 -21.10 -13.38 0.01
CA TYR A 299 -20.29 -12.40 0.74
C TYR A 299 -20.97 -11.95 2.03
N ASP A 300 -22.25 -11.61 1.98
CA ASP A 300 -23.01 -11.10 3.14
C ASP A 300 -22.97 -12.08 4.31
N LYS A 301 -23.02 -13.40 4.04
CA LYS A 301 -22.85 -14.45 5.06
C LYS A 301 -21.51 -14.34 5.81
N TRP A 302 -20.42 -14.06 5.10
CA TRP A 302 -19.10 -13.94 5.69
C TRP A 302 -18.90 -12.59 6.38
N TYR A 303 -19.43 -11.50 5.81
CA TYR A 303 -19.43 -10.19 6.44
C TYR A 303 -20.21 -10.19 7.75
N LEU A 304 -21.41 -10.77 7.78
CA LEU A 304 -22.19 -10.92 9.02
C LEU A 304 -21.42 -11.69 10.09
N LYS A 305 -20.79 -12.81 9.70
CA LYS A 305 -19.97 -13.59 10.63
C LYS A 305 -18.78 -12.78 11.17
N GLY A 306 -18.14 -11.99 10.31
CA GLY A 306 -17.06 -11.09 10.67
C GLY A 306 -17.51 -9.98 11.62
N LEU A 307 -18.61 -9.29 11.29
CA LEU A 307 -19.21 -8.22 12.06
C LEU A 307 -19.64 -8.70 13.46
N LEU A 308 -20.32 -9.85 13.55
CA LEU A 308 -20.73 -10.44 14.82
C LEU A 308 -19.56 -10.88 15.71
N SER A 309 -18.36 -11.02 15.14
CA SER A 309 -17.13 -11.28 15.91
C SER A 309 -16.44 -10.02 16.42
N LYS A 310 -16.91 -8.83 16.02
CA LYS A 310 -16.37 -7.53 16.48
C LYS A 310 -16.94 -7.20 17.85
N SER A 311 -16.11 -6.57 18.68
CA SER A 311 -16.50 -6.17 20.04
C SER A 311 -17.48 -5.01 20.06
N LYS A 312 -17.41 -4.09 19.08
CA LYS A 312 -18.25 -2.90 18.97
C LYS A 312 -18.54 -2.61 17.50
N TYR A 313 -19.83 -2.48 17.15
CA TYR A 313 -20.23 -1.94 15.86
C TYR A 313 -21.46 -1.04 16.01
N LEU A 314 -21.53 -0.01 15.18
CA LEU A 314 -22.65 0.90 15.03
C LEU A 314 -23.21 0.73 13.62
N LYS A 315 -24.46 0.30 13.54
CA LYS A 315 -25.16 0.15 12.26
C LYS A 315 -25.67 1.53 11.81
N ILE A 316 -25.30 1.94 10.60
CA ILE A 316 -25.76 3.17 9.96
C ILE A 316 -26.66 2.76 8.80
N GLU A 317 -27.97 2.97 8.96
CA GLU A 317 -28.93 2.67 7.91
C GLU A 317 -28.87 3.73 6.82
N THR A 318 -28.74 3.28 5.58
CA THR A 318 -28.62 4.14 4.41
C THR A 318 -29.70 3.76 3.40
N LYS A 319 -30.11 4.72 2.56
CA LYS A 319 -31.18 4.48 1.58
C LYS A 319 -30.65 4.05 0.21
N SER A 320 -29.41 4.37 -0.10
CA SER A 320 -28.77 4.12 -1.39
C SER A 320 -27.24 4.14 -1.25
N VAL A 321 -26.53 3.94 -2.36
CA VAL A 321 -25.07 4.11 -2.45
C VAL A 321 -24.63 5.57 -2.65
N ASP A 322 -25.49 6.56 -2.34
CA ASP A 322 -25.15 7.97 -2.49
C ASP A 322 -23.98 8.38 -1.58
N ILE A 323 -22.85 8.70 -2.21
CA ILE A 323 -21.59 8.96 -1.52
C ILE A 323 -21.67 10.21 -0.64
N VAL A 324 -22.35 11.25 -1.09
CA VAL A 324 -22.41 12.53 -0.37
C VAL A 324 -23.25 12.35 0.89
N ILE A 325 -24.44 11.76 0.76
CA ILE A 325 -25.34 11.49 1.87
C ILE A 325 -24.69 10.54 2.87
N ASN A 326 -24.12 9.43 2.39
CA ASN A 326 -23.51 8.43 3.26
C ASN A 326 -22.26 8.95 3.97
N THR A 327 -21.48 9.84 3.33
CA THR A 327 -20.35 10.52 3.99
C THR A 327 -20.84 11.41 5.14
N GLN A 328 -21.89 12.21 4.92
CA GLN A 328 -22.42 13.07 6.00
C GLN A 328 -23.00 12.25 7.16
N LEU A 329 -23.71 11.16 6.88
CA LEU A 329 -24.20 10.23 7.90
C LEU A 329 -23.06 9.60 8.70
N LEU A 330 -21.99 9.17 8.03
CA LEU A 330 -20.84 8.59 8.72
C LEU A 330 -20.14 9.62 9.62
N LYS A 331 -19.95 10.84 9.13
CA LYS A 331 -19.35 11.94 9.89
C LYS A 331 -20.13 12.30 11.15
N SER A 332 -21.46 12.39 11.05
CA SER A 332 -22.28 12.73 12.22
C SER A 332 -22.12 11.70 13.34
N ASN A 333 -21.96 10.42 12.99
CA ASN A 333 -21.72 9.34 13.95
C ASN A 333 -20.28 9.32 14.49
N PHE A 334 -19.29 9.80 13.73
CA PHE A 334 -17.93 9.94 14.24
C PHE A 334 -17.83 10.96 15.38
N ILE A 335 -18.61 12.03 15.34
CA ILE A 335 -18.52 13.12 16.32
C ILE A 335 -19.20 12.73 17.64
N THR A 336 -20.30 11.98 17.59
CA THR A 336 -21.06 11.56 18.80
C THR A 336 -20.30 10.60 19.73
N GLU A 337 -19.22 9.95 19.28
CA GLU A 337 -18.35 9.13 20.14
C GLU A 337 -17.31 9.96 20.94
N GLN A 338 -17.21 11.28 20.73
CA GLN A 338 -16.28 12.15 21.46
C GLN A 338 -16.84 12.77 22.75
N GLU A 339 -18.14 12.57 23.02
CA GLU A 339 -18.82 12.89 24.30
C GLU A 339 -19.02 11.63 25.14
#